data_AF-A0A2D6P336-F1
#
_entry.id   AF-A0A2D6P336-F1
#
_cell.length_a   1.000
_cell.length_b   1.000
_cell.length_c   1.000
_cell.angle_alpha   90.00
_cell.angle_beta   90.00
_cell.angle_gamma   90.00
#
_symmetry.space_group_name_H-M   'P 1'
#
loop_
_entity.id
_entity.type
_entity.pdbx_description
1 polymer ?
#
loop_
_entity_poly.entity_id
_entity_poly.type
_entity_poly.pdbx_seq_one_letter_code
_entity_poly.pdbx_strand_id
1 'polypeptide(L)'
;MEQLEQITDDFYASENTRAINVKPTEVGFGKYFMPSTLGHAEYEDIGARLVEAAKEQTQWVGMTYGALGKQIVSELEWIQTDNEKSREEFEKRSVEIEKSRKGILGKTYEGLKTLLGVKQPVVETEQPKSEQSEVEQPKRPYSVLSLMLFMHGENGPARLGSEIRGMADKGYLDIVEQEDQTILVPTQKLVETIYEAQRRSA
;
A
#
# COMPACT_ATOMS: atom_id res chain seq x y z
N MET A 1 -14.55 -31.23 10.85
CA MET A 1 -14.67 -29.85 10.34
C MET A 1 -14.14 -28.95 11.43
N GLU A 2 -13.19 -28.08 11.13
CA GLU A 2 -12.75 -27.06 12.08
C GLU A 2 -13.94 -26.17 12.43
N GLN A 3 -14.23 -26.05 13.73
CA GLN A 3 -15.26 -25.16 14.19
C GLN A 3 -14.67 -23.75 14.28
N LEU A 4 -15.11 -22.89 13.38
CA LEU A 4 -14.72 -21.49 13.33
C LEU A 4 -15.73 -20.66 14.12
N GLU A 5 -15.21 -19.89 15.07
CA GLU A 5 -15.96 -18.94 15.89
C GLU A 5 -15.77 -17.54 15.32
N GLN A 6 -16.85 -16.88 14.92
CA GLN A 6 -16.78 -15.51 14.45
C GLN A 6 -16.45 -14.56 15.61
N ILE A 7 -15.38 -13.79 15.45
CA ILE A 7 -14.94 -12.80 16.46
C ILE A 7 -15.53 -11.42 16.13
N THR A 8 -15.43 -11.02 14.87
CA THR A 8 -15.97 -9.78 14.31
C THR A 8 -16.39 -10.01 12.86
N ASP A 9 -16.99 -9.00 12.22
CA ASP A 9 -17.26 -9.05 10.78
C ASP A 9 -15.97 -9.37 10.01
N ASP A 10 -16.03 -10.40 9.16
CA ASP A 10 -14.93 -10.91 8.35
C ASP A 10 -13.74 -11.60 9.09
N PHE A 11 -13.80 -11.77 10.43
CA PHE A 11 -12.72 -12.39 11.20
C PHE A 11 -13.19 -13.53 12.11
N TYR A 12 -12.44 -14.62 12.09
CA TYR A 12 -12.79 -15.88 12.73
C TYR A 12 -11.63 -16.43 13.55
N ALA A 13 -11.91 -17.09 14.66
CA ALA A 13 -10.93 -17.85 15.42
C ALA A 13 -11.24 -19.34 15.33
N SER A 14 -10.20 -20.17 15.41
CA SER A 14 -10.31 -21.63 15.46
C SER A 14 -9.48 -22.17 16.63
N GLU A 15 -9.62 -23.45 16.93
CA GLU A 15 -8.68 -24.11 17.85
C GLU A 15 -7.24 -23.98 17.37
N ASN A 16 -7.00 -24.05 16.06
CA ASN A 16 -5.66 -23.90 15.48
C ASN A 16 -5.12 -22.49 15.66
N THR A 17 -5.91 -21.44 15.41
CA THR A 17 -5.41 -20.06 15.59
C THR A 17 -5.14 -19.76 17.06
N ARG A 18 -5.98 -20.28 17.97
CA ARG A 18 -5.77 -20.16 19.42
C ARG A 18 -4.56 -20.94 19.92
N ALA A 19 -4.20 -22.03 19.25
CA ALA A 19 -3.03 -22.84 19.56
C ALA A 19 -1.70 -22.22 19.07
N ILE A 20 -1.73 -21.11 18.33
CA ILE A 20 -0.51 -20.47 17.86
C ILE A 20 0.27 -19.88 19.04
N ASN A 21 1.51 -20.32 19.21
CA ASN A 21 2.30 -20.07 20.43
C ASN A 21 2.91 -18.66 20.50
N VAL A 22 3.20 -18.05 19.36
CA VAL A 22 3.79 -16.71 19.29
C VAL A 22 2.65 -15.70 19.40
N LYS A 23 2.76 -14.67 20.25
CA LYS A 23 1.71 -13.65 20.35
C LYS A 23 1.76 -12.70 19.15
N PRO A 24 0.62 -12.17 18.66
CA PRO A 24 0.60 -11.21 17.55
C PRO A 24 1.50 -9.98 17.79
N THR A 25 1.60 -9.52 19.04
CA THR A 25 2.43 -8.37 19.44
C THR A 25 3.94 -8.65 19.40
N GLU A 26 4.36 -9.90 19.33
CA GLU A 26 5.79 -10.27 19.23
C GLU A 26 6.30 -10.20 17.77
N VAL A 27 5.38 -10.05 16.82
CA VAL A 27 5.68 -9.86 15.40
C VAL A 27 5.75 -8.36 15.09
N GLY A 28 6.96 -7.85 14.91
CA GLY A 28 7.32 -6.44 14.77
C GLY A 28 7.35 -5.89 13.35
N PHE A 29 6.64 -6.52 12.41
CA PHE A 29 6.53 -6.00 11.03
C PHE A 29 5.55 -4.82 10.94
N GLY A 30 5.81 -3.91 10.00
CA GLY A 30 4.98 -2.74 9.72
C GLY A 30 3.80 -3.07 8.79
N LYS A 31 2.89 -2.10 8.61
CA LYS A 31 1.69 -2.26 7.79
C LYS A 31 2.04 -2.68 6.35
N TYR A 32 1.63 -3.90 6.00
CA TYR A 32 1.84 -4.56 4.69
C TYR A 32 3.31 -4.72 4.28
N PHE A 33 4.23 -4.64 5.24
CA PHE A 33 5.66 -4.68 4.96
C PHE A 33 6.34 -5.74 5.81
N MET A 34 6.76 -6.81 5.15
CA MET A 34 7.40 -7.96 5.77
C MET A 34 8.52 -8.50 4.87
N PRO A 35 9.68 -7.83 4.83
CA PRO A 35 10.69 -8.14 3.83
C PRO A 35 11.40 -9.48 4.10
N SER A 36 11.52 -10.29 3.05
CA SER A 36 12.39 -11.48 3.01
C SER A 36 12.10 -12.54 4.09
N THR A 37 10.82 -12.75 4.42
CA THR A 37 10.39 -13.73 5.44
C THR A 37 9.85 -15.00 4.79
N LEU A 38 8.92 -14.86 3.85
CA LEU A 38 8.22 -15.96 3.19
C LEU A 38 8.80 -16.27 1.80
N GLY A 39 9.78 -15.46 1.36
CA GLY A 39 10.52 -15.66 0.12
C GLY A 39 9.68 -15.41 -1.14
N HIS A 40 8.51 -14.80 -0.99
CA HIS A 40 7.65 -14.38 -2.08
C HIS A 40 6.87 -13.13 -1.67
N ALA A 41 6.96 -12.07 -2.47
CA ALA A 41 6.49 -10.74 -2.08
C ALA A 41 4.96 -10.69 -1.85
N GLU A 42 4.20 -11.44 -2.64
CA GLU A 42 2.75 -11.59 -2.51
C GLU A 42 2.40 -12.30 -1.19
N TYR A 43 3.20 -13.30 -0.79
CA TYR A 43 2.98 -14.00 0.48
C TYR A 43 3.32 -13.11 1.67
N GLU A 44 4.37 -12.30 1.54
CA GLU A 44 4.79 -11.33 2.54
C GLU A 44 3.72 -10.27 2.78
N ASP A 45 3.07 -9.80 1.73
CA ASP A 45 1.93 -8.86 1.81
C ASP A 45 0.71 -9.51 2.49
N ILE A 46 0.28 -10.70 2.04
CA ILE A 46 -0.84 -11.44 2.66
C ILE A 46 -0.52 -11.76 4.14
N GLY A 47 0.70 -12.21 4.43
CA GLY A 47 1.16 -12.50 5.78
C GLY A 47 1.16 -11.26 6.66
N ALA A 48 1.62 -10.12 6.15
CA ALA A 48 1.59 -8.84 6.86
C ALA A 48 0.16 -8.40 7.18
N ARG A 49 -0.79 -8.59 6.26
CA ARG A 49 -2.21 -8.31 6.50
C ARG A 49 -2.79 -9.17 7.62
N LEU A 50 -2.46 -10.46 7.64
CA LEU A 50 -2.91 -11.38 8.69
C LEU A 50 -2.29 -11.03 10.05
N VAL A 51 -1.02 -10.64 10.08
CA VAL A 51 -0.35 -10.16 11.30
C VAL A 51 -1.02 -8.89 11.83
N GLU A 52 -1.29 -7.91 10.96
CA GLU A 52 -1.95 -6.67 11.35
C GLU A 52 -3.36 -6.93 11.88
N ALA A 53 -4.15 -7.75 11.20
CA ALA A 53 -5.46 -8.20 11.68
C ALA A 53 -5.36 -8.88 13.05
N ALA A 54 -4.36 -9.76 13.25
CA ALA A 54 -4.16 -10.43 14.53
C ALA A 54 -3.78 -9.46 15.67
N LYS A 55 -3.00 -8.41 15.38
CA LYS A 55 -2.69 -7.35 16.34
C LYS A 55 -3.94 -6.54 16.71
N GLU A 56 -4.75 -6.18 15.72
CA GLU A 56 -6.00 -5.43 15.92
C GLU A 56 -7.01 -6.22 16.77
N GLN A 57 -7.12 -7.53 16.54
CA GLN A 57 -8.00 -8.43 17.29
C GLN A 57 -7.37 -8.96 18.60
N THR A 58 -6.13 -8.60 18.89
CA THR A 58 -5.32 -9.07 20.04
C THR A 58 -5.14 -10.60 20.13
N GLN A 59 -5.44 -11.33 19.06
CA GLN A 59 -5.35 -12.79 18.94
C GLN A 59 -5.18 -13.18 17.48
N TRP A 60 -4.65 -14.38 17.20
CA TRP A 60 -4.63 -14.88 15.82
C TRP A 60 -6.03 -15.20 15.34
N VAL A 61 -6.35 -14.67 14.16
CA VAL A 61 -7.63 -14.83 13.50
C VAL A 61 -7.42 -15.22 12.05
N GLY A 62 -8.33 -16.04 11.52
CA GLY A 62 -8.56 -16.16 10.10
C GLY A 62 -9.32 -14.95 9.57
N MET A 63 -9.08 -14.63 8.31
CA MET A 63 -9.67 -13.49 7.61
C MET A 63 -10.45 -13.98 6.40
N THR A 64 -11.64 -13.47 6.15
CA THR A 64 -12.37 -13.82 4.93
C THR A 64 -11.61 -13.35 3.70
N TYR A 65 -11.67 -14.14 2.62
CA TYR A 65 -11.16 -13.72 1.32
C TYR A 65 -11.82 -12.42 0.84
N GLY A 66 -13.10 -12.22 1.21
CA GLY A 66 -13.82 -10.96 1.00
C GLY A 66 -13.17 -9.76 1.68
N ALA A 67 -12.75 -9.88 2.94
CA ALA A 67 -12.04 -8.81 3.64
C ALA A 67 -10.70 -8.47 2.99
N LEU A 68 -9.92 -9.48 2.59
CA LEU A 68 -8.68 -9.27 1.83
C LEU A 68 -8.96 -8.47 0.55
N GLY A 69 -9.99 -8.89 -0.21
CA GLY A 69 -10.42 -8.19 -1.42
C GLY A 69 -10.82 -6.73 -1.15
N LYS A 70 -11.63 -6.48 -0.11
CA LYS A 70 -12.04 -5.10 0.29
C LYS A 70 -10.84 -4.22 0.62
N GLN A 71 -9.85 -4.75 1.34
CA GLN A 71 -8.62 -3.99 1.66
C GLN A 71 -7.88 -3.59 0.38
N ILE A 72 -7.69 -4.54 -0.55
CA ILE A 72 -6.99 -4.28 -1.81
C ILE A 72 -7.76 -3.30 -2.70
N VAL A 73 -9.09 -3.43 -2.79
CA VAL A 73 -9.94 -2.49 -3.56
C VAL A 73 -9.84 -1.08 -2.98
N SER A 74 -9.92 -0.92 -1.66
CA SER A 74 -9.76 0.39 -1.01
C SER A 74 -8.40 1.03 -1.28
N GLU A 75 -7.35 0.22 -1.42
CA GLU A 75 -6.01 0.70 -1.81
C GLU A 75 -5.97 1.16 -3.27
N LEU A 76 -6.55 0.38 -4.18
CA LEU A 76 -6.62 0.72 -5.60
C LEU A 76 -7.42 2.02 -5.82
N GLU A 77 -8.54 2.20 -5.12
CA GLU A 77 -9.34 3.44 -5.15
C GLU A 77 -8.55 4.64 -4.63
N TRP A 78 -7.77 4.44 -3.55
CA TRP A 78 -6.89 5.48 -3.02
C TRP A 78 -5.79 5.85 -4.03
N ILE A 79 -5.15 4.87 -4.66
CA ILE A 79 -4.12 5.09 -5.69
C ILE A 79 -4.71 5.85 -6.88
N GLN A 80 -5.92 5.49 -7.33
CA GLN A 80 -6.60 6.21 -8.41
C GLN A 80 -6.86 7.68 -8.03
N THR A 81 -7.42 7.91 -6.85
CA THR A 81 -7.71 9.27 -6.37
C THR A 81 -6.44 10.11 -6.21
N ASP A 82 -5.35 9.52 -5.70
CA ASP A 82 -4.06 10.20 -5.51
C ASP A 82 -3.40 10.55 -6.85
N ASN A 83 -3.47 9.63 -7.83
CA ASN A 83 -3.00 9.87 -9.18
C ASN A 83 -3.80 10.97 -9.90
N GLU A 84 -5.12 11.02 -9.72
CA GLU A 84 -5.97 12.07 -10.27
C GLU A 84 -5.62 13.45 -9.70
N LYS A 85 -5.45 13.55 -8.37
CA LYS A 85 -5.00 14.79 -7.71
C LYS A 85 -3.62 15.22 -8.20
N SER A 86 -2.68 14.29 -8.24
CA SER A 86 -1.32 14.55 -8.74
C SER A 86 -1.33 15.02 -10.20
N ARG A 87 -2.21 14.45 -11.03
CA ARG A 87 -2.40 14.87 -12.42
C ARG A 87 -3.01 16.26 -12.52
N GLU A 88 -4.04 16.58 -11.74
CA GLU A 88 -4.62 17.93 -11.70
C GLU A 88 -3.61 18.97 -11.22
N GLU A 89 -2.80 18.65 -10.21
CA GLU A 89 -1.74 19.53 -9.70
C GLU A 89 -0.63 19.73 -10.74
N PHE A 90 -0.23 18.66 -11.42
CA PHE A 90 0.71 18.74 -12.53
C PHE A 90 0.15 19.60 -13.66
N GLU A 91 -1.13 19.44 -14.01
CA GLU A 91 -1.79 20.25 -15.04
C GLU A 91 -1.86 21.72 -14.62
N LYS A 92 -2.27 22.02 -13.38
CA LYS A 92 -2.26 23.39 -12.81
C LYS A 92 -0.86 24.01 -12.86
N ARG A 93 0.18 23.28 -12.42
CA ARG A 93 1.58 23.72 -12.48
C ARG A 93 2.06 23.92 -13.91
N SER A 94 1.69 23.05 -14.85
CA SER A 94 2.08 23.15 -16.25
C SER A 94 1.46 24.38 -16.93
N VAL A 95 0.19 24.67 -16.63
CA VAL A 95 -0.51 25.89 -17.08
C VAL A 95 0.11 27.15 -16.46
N GLU A 96 0.50 27.11 -15.18
CA GLU A 96 1.17 28.22 -14.51
C GLU A 96 2.57 28.48 -15.10
N ILE A 97 3.34 27.44 -15.35
CA ILE A 97 4.65 27.52 -16.04
C ILE A 97 4.47 28.09 -17.44
N GLU A 98 3.45 27.66 -18.20
CA GLU A 98 3.19 28.16 -19.54
C GLU A 98 2.74 29.64 -19.55
N LYS A 99 1.90 30.04 -18.59
CA LYS A 99 1.51 31.45 -18.37
C LYS A 99 2.71 32.32 -17.98
N SER A 100 3.56 31.81 -17.09
CA SER A 100 4.81 32.47 -16.67
C SER A 100 5.77 32.63 -17.85
N ARG A 101 5.96 31.60 -18.68
CA ARG A 101 6.78 31.65 -19.90
C ARG A 101 6.24 32.64 -20.93
N LYS A 102 4.91 32.67 -21.17
CA LYS A 102 4.27 33.66 -22.07
C LYS A 102 4.42 35.09 -21.52
N GLY A 103 4.33 35.28 -20.21
CA GLY A 103 4.57 36.57 -19.55
C GLY A 103 6.03 37.02 -19.59
N ILE A 104 6.98 36.10 -19.43
CA ILE A 104 8.43 36.36 -19.51
C ILE A 104 8.82 36.66 -20.97
N LEU A 105 8.38 35.86 -21.94
CA LEU A 105 8.66 36.10 -23.37
C LEU A 105 8.10 37.44 -23.87
N GLY A 106 6.88 37.79 -23.47
CA GLY A 106 6.28 39.09 -23.74
C GLY A 106 7.04 40.25 -23.09
N LYS A 107 7.47 40.09 -21.83
CA LYS A 107 8.29 41.08 -21.11
C LYS A 107 9.72 41.19 -21.65
N THR A 108 10.33 40.10 -22.11
CA THR A 108 11.65 40.12 -22.76
C THR A 108 11.60 40.74 -24.15
N TYR A 109 10.49 40.58 -24.89
CA TYR A 109 10.31 41.22 -26.20
C TYR A 109 10.14 42.75 -26.07
N GLU A 110 9.32 43.21 -25.12
CA GLU A 110 9.19 44.64 -24.81
C GLU A 110 10.46 45.21 -24.15
N GLY A 111 11.14 44.41 -23.32
CA GLY A 111 12.44 44.73 -22.73
C GLY A 111 13.56 44.88 -23.77
N LEU A 112 13.60 44.03 -24.81
CA LEU A 112 14.59 44.14 -25.89
C LEU A 112 14.38 45.39 -26.76
N LYS A 113 13.13 45.82 -26.97
CA LYS A 113 12.84 47.10 -27.65
C LYS A 113 13.34 48.30 -26.85
N THR A 114 13.29 48.24 -25.52
CA THR A 114 13.81 49.30 -24.65
C THR A 114 15.35 49.26 -24.52
N LEU A 115 15.95 48.07 -24.55
CA LEU A 115 17.40 47.87 -24.46
C LEU A 115 18.18 48.28 -25.73
N LEU A 116 17.54 48.26 -26.90
CA LEU A 116 18.09 48.83 -28.14
C LEU A 116 18.03 50.38 -28.17
N GLY A 117 17.52 51.02 -27.12
CA GLY A 117 17.41 52.48 -27.02
C GLY A 117 18.18 53.14 -25.87
N VAL A 118 18.42 52.49 -24.72
CA VAL A 118 19.08 53.13 -23.56
C VAL A 118 19.84 52.10 -22.71
N LYS A 119 21.09 52.44 -22.32
CA LYS A 119 21.94 51.66 -21.40
C LYS A 119 21.21 51.37 -20.07
N GLN A 120 21.10 50.10 -19.67
CA GLN A 120 20.53 49.70 -18.37
C GLN A 120 21.61 49.51 -17.29
N PRO A 121 21.33 49.83 -16.00
CA PRO A 121 22.02 49.21 -14.87
C PRO A 121 21.29 47.92 -14.44
N VAL A 122 22.09 46.94 -14.00
CA VAL A 122 21.67 45.62 -13.54
C VAL A 122 20.94 45.74 -12.21
N VAL A 123 19.74 45.16 -12.10
CA VAL A 123 19.03 44.97 -10.83
C VAL A 123 18.90 43.47 -10.59
N GLU A 124 19.55 42.99 -9.53
CA GLU A 124 19.44 41.61 -9.05
C GLU A 124 17.98 41.30 -8.66
N THR A 125 17.46 40.20 -9.19
CA THR A 125 16.11 39.73 -8.88
C THR A 125 16.22 38.66 -7.80
N GLU A 126 15.89 39.00 -6.55
CA GLU A 126 15.70 38.00 -5.49
C GLU A 126 14.50 37.11 -5.85
N GLN A 127 14.72 35.80 -5.85
CA GLN A 127 13.65 34.80 -6.00
C GLN A 127 12.88 34.68 -4.67
N PRO A 128 11.54 34.80 -4.66
CA PRO A 128 10.77 34.50 -3.46
C PRO A 128 10.72 32.98 -3.27
N LYS A 129 11.25 32.50 -2.14
CA LYS A 129 10.99 31.14 -1.64
C LYS A 129 9.50 31.06 -1.26
N SER A 130 8.73 30.28 -2.01
CA SER A 130 7.39 29.88 -1.56
C SER A 130 7.52 28.70 -0.61
N GLU A 131 7.39 28.96 0.69
CA GLU A 131 7.02 27.94 1.67
C GLU A 131 5.54 27.59 1.45
N GLN A 132 5.28 26.44 0.83
CA GLN A 132 3.98 25.77 0.91
C GLN A 132 4.20 24.51 1.74
N SER A 133 3.89 24.62 3.02
CA SER A 133 3.76 23.48 3.93
C SER A 133 2.47 22.74 3.55
N GLU A 134 2.58 21.80 2.62
CA GLU A 134 1.55 20.78 2.41
C GLU A 134 1.51 19.87 3.65
N VAL A 135 0.33 19.74 4.25
CA VAL A 135 0.05 18.72 5.25
C VAL A 135 0.23 17.37 4.55
N GLU A 136 1.38 16.72 4.73
CA GLU A 136 1.66 15.38 4.20
C GLU A 136 0.55 14.44 4.69
N GLN A 137 -0.37 14.08 3.80
CA GLN A 137 -1.27 12.97 4.06
C GLN A 137 -0.41 11.72 4.30
N PRO A 138 -0.73 10.88 5.30
CA PRO A 138 0.07 9.70 5.58
C PRO A 138 0.12 8.83 4.32
N LYS A 139 1.30 8.72 3.71
CA LYS A 139 1.55 7.83 2.56
C LYS A 139 1.17 6.42 2.97
N ARG A 140 0.10 5.88 2.38
CA ARG A 140 -0.24 4.47 2.57
C ARG A 140 0.86 3.63 1.92
N PRO A 141 1.34 2.56 2.58
CA PRO A 141 2.36 1.69 1.99
C PRO A 141 1.82 1.08 0.69
N TYR A 142 2.66 1.07 -0.34
CA TYR A 142 2.34 0.42 -1.62
C TYR A 142 2.27 -1.09 -1.42
N SER A 143 1.07 -1.66 -1.57
CA SER A 143 0.87 -3.11 -1.53
C SER A 143 1.36 -3.77 -2.83
N VAL A 144 2.10 -4.86 -2.65
CA VAL A 144 2.54 -5.74 -3.75
C VAL A 144 1.31 -6.38 -4.42
N LEU A 145 0.29 -6.75 -3.65
CA LEU A 145 -0.95 -7.31 -4.20
C LEU A 145 -1.70 -6.29 -5.07
N SER A 146 -1.78 -5.03 -4.63
CA SER A 146 -2.38 -3.96 -5.43
C SER A 146 -1.64 -3.76 -6.76
N LEU A 147 -0.31 -3.75 -6.75
CA LEU A 147 0.50 -3.68 -7.96
C LEU A 147 0.30 -4.92 -8.86
N MET A 148 0.29 -6.12 -8.29
CA MET A 148 0.06 -7.37 -9.01
C MET A 148 -1.31 -7.35 -9.71
N LEU A 149 -2.38 -6.97 -9.01
CA LEU A 149 -3.71 -6.86 -9.61
C LEU A 149 -3.74 -5.83 -10.75
N PHE A 150 -3.09 -4.69 -10.56
CA PHE A 150 -2.99 -3.66 -11.59
C PHE A 150 -2.26 -4.17 -12.84
N MET A 151 -1.11 -4.83 -12.69
CA MET A 151 -0.31 -5.33 -13.81
C MET A 151 -1.00 -6.45 -14.59
N HIS A 152 -1.81 -7.27 -13.92
CA HIS A 152 -2.46 -8.43 -14.52
C HIS A 152 -3.90 -8.17 -14.99
N GLY A 153 -4.47 -7.00 -14.69
CA GLY A 153 -5.79 -6.58 -15.15
C GLY A 153 -6.87 -7.62 -14.83
N GLU A 154 -7.60 -8.07 -15.86
CA GLU A 154 -8.66 -9.08 -15.74
C GLU A 154 -8.18 -10.42 -15.17
N ASN A 155 -6.91 -10.76 -15.33
CA ASN A 155 -6.31 -11.99 -14.78
C ASN A 155 -5.85 -11.84 -13.32
N GLY A 156 -5.88 -10.62 -12.77
CA GLY A 156 -5.44 -10.32 -11.41
C GLY A 156 -6.12 -11.20 -10.35
N PRO A 157 -7.46 -11.30 -10.31
CA PRO A 157 -8.16 -12.13 -9.33
C PRO A 157 -7.77 -13.61 -9.40
N ALA A 158 -7.58 -14.15 -10.61
CA ALA A 158 -7.12 -15.52 -10.80
C ALA A 158 -5.68 -15.71 -10.27
N ARG A 159 -4.83 -14.70 -10.40
CA ARG A 159 -3.50 -14.70 -9.77
C ARG A 159 -3.53 -14.59 -8.26
N LEU A 160 -4.35 -13.71 -7.69
CA LEU A 160 -4.52 -13.66 -6.24
C LEU A 160 -4.96 -15.02 -5.66
N GLY A 161 -5.94 -15.67 -6.31
CA GLY A 161 -6.35 -17.02 -5.92
C GLY A 161 -5.26 -18.08 -6.10
N SER A 162 -4.38 -17.93 -7.10
CA SER A 162 -3.20 -18.78 -7.28
C SER A 162 -2.19 -18.60 -6.14
N GLU A 163 -1.95 -17.37 -5.71
CA GLU A 163 -1.01 -17.08 -4.62
C GLU A 163 -1.50 -17.60 -3.28
N ILE A 164 -2.80 -17.44 -2.99
CA ILE A 164 -3.41 -17.98 -1.78
C ILE A 164 -3.30 -19.51 -1.74
N ARG A 165 -3.59 -20.18 -2.87
CA ARG A 165 -3.37 -21.63 -2.98
C ARG A 165 -1.90 -22.00 -2.80
N GLY A 166 -0.99 -21.24 -3.38
CA GLY A 166 0.45 -21.44 -3.18
C GLY A 166 0.90 -21.30 -1.73
N MET A 167 0.31 -20.37 -0.96
CA MET A 167 0.53 -20.29 0.48
C MET A 167 -0.04 -21.51 1.22
N ALA A 168 -1.23 -21.97 0.85
CA ALA A 168 -1.84 -23.16 1.44
C ALA A 168 -1.04 -24.44 1.13
N ASP A 169 -0.55 -24.60 -0.10
CA ASP A 169 0.30 -25.73 -0.52
C ASP A 169 1.62 -25.75 0.26
N LYS A 170 2.16 -24.57 0.62
CA LYS A 170 3.31 -24.45 1.51
C LYS A 170 2.97 -24.66 2.98
N GLY A 171 1.70 -24.86 3.33
CA GLY A 171 1.21 -25.03 4.70
C GLY A 171 1.29 -23.76 5.53
N TYR A 172 1.24 -22.59 4.88
CA TYR A 172 1.18 -21.31 5.58
C TYR A 172 -0.24 -20.91 5.95
N LEU A 173 -1.22 -21.32 5.14
CA LEU A 173 -2.63 -21.05 5.37
C LEU A 173 -3.42 -22.36 5.33
N ASP A 174 -4.41 -22.45 6.20
CA ASP A 174 -5.54 -23.37 5.98
C ASP A 174 -6.66 -22.58 5.29
N ILE A 175 -7.21 -23.15 4.22
CA ILE A 175 -8.36 -22.57 3.50
C ILE A 175 -9.60 -23.31 3.96
N VAL A 176 -10.47 -22.62 4.68
CA VAL A 176 -11.69 -23.21 5.25
C VAL A 176 -12.91 -22.56 4.59
N GLU A 177 -13.79 -23.40 4.06
CA GLU A 177 -15.11 -22.95 3.58
C GLU A 177 -16.11 -23.02 4.74
N GLN A 178 -16.72 -21.89 5.07
CA GLN A 178 -17.77 -21.79 6.07
C GLN A 178 -18.94 -21.00 5.50
N GLU A 179 -20.12 -21.61 5.48
CA GLU A 179 -21.31 -21.05 4.83
C GLU A 179 -20.99 -20.69 3.37
N ASP A 180 -21.06 -19.40 3.03
CA ASP A 180 -20.77 -18.86 1.69
C ASP A 180 -19.45 -18.08 1.65
N GLN A 181 -18.55 -18.33 2.62
CA GLN A 181 -17.29 -17.60 2.75
C GLN A 181 -16.08 -18.53 2.77
N THR A 182 -15.06 -18.15 2.01
CA THR A 182 -13.72 -18.72 2.10
C THR A 182 -12.91 -17.95 3.13
N ILE A 183 -12.40 -18.63 4.14
CA ILE A 183 -11.65 -18.05 5.27
C ILE A 183 -10.19 -18.51 5.17
N LEU A 184 -9.29 -17.53 5.22
CA LEU A 184 -7.84 -17.70 5.18
C LEU A 184 -7.33 -17.77 6.63
N VAL A 185 -7.01 -18.97 7.10
CA VAL A 185 -6.61 -19.21 8.49
C VAL A 185 -5.08 -19.30 8.57
N PRO A 186 -4.41 -18.42 9.34
CA PRO A 186 -2.97 -18.52 9.52
C PRO A 186 -2.61 -19.79 10.30
N THR A 187 -1.55 -20.48 9.86
CA THR A 187 -1.02 -21.65 10.56
C THR A 187 0.09 -21.28 11.54
N GLN A 188 0.38 -22.18 12.49
CA GLN A 188 1.59 -22.08 13.34
C GLN A 188 2.86 -21.92 12.48
N LYS A 189 2.96 -22.66 11.38
CA LYS A 189 4.12 -22.62 10.48
C LYS A 189 4.35 -21.23 9.87
N LEU A 190 3.29 -20.56 9.42
CA LEU A 190 3.38 -19.19 8.91
C LEU A 190 3.97 -18.27 9.98
N VAL A 191 3.39 -18.30 11.17
CA VAL A 191 3.76 -17.40 12.27
C VAL A 191 5.19 -17.65 12.75
N GLU A 192 5.58 -18.91 12.94
CA GLU A 192 6.96 -19.27 13.31
C GLU A 192 7.97 -18.84 12.25
N THR A 193 7.65 -19.03 10.96
CA THR A 193 8.54 -18.61 9.87
C THR A 193 8.78 -17.10 9.90
N ILE A 194 7.72 -16.32 10.09
CA ILE A 194 7.77 -14.86 10.19
C ILE A 194 8.58 -14.44 11.41
N TYR A 195 8.28 -15.02 12.57
CA TYR A 195 8.91 -14.68 13.84
C TYR A 195 10.41 -15.00 13.83
N GLU A 196 10.81 -16.18 13.33
CA GLU A 196 12.21 -16.56 13.23
C GLU A 196 12.99 -15.71 12.22
N ALA A 197 12.37 -15.31 11.11
CA ALA A 197 13.00 -14.39 10.16
C ALA A 197 13.28 -13.01 10.77
N GLN A 198 12.35 -12.49 11.58
CA GLN A 198 12.55 -11.26 12.36
C GLN A 198 13.72 -11.41 13.34
N ARG A 199 13.78 -12.52 14.09
CA ARG A 199 14.85 -12.76 15.08
C ARG A 199 16.24 -12.87 14.46
N ARG A 200 16.34 -13.34 13.22
CA ARG A 200 17.62 -13.40 12.48
C ARG A 200 18.09 -12.04 11.96
N SER A 201 17.17 -11.09 11.86
CA SER A 201 17.41 -9.75 11.31
C SER A 201 17.65 -8.68 12.37
N ALA A 202 17.44 -9.03 13.65
CA ALA A 202 17.65 -8.19 14.84
C ALA A 202 19.03 -8.44 15.46
#